data_AF-A0A9Q0XZK1-F1
#
_entry.id   AF-A0A9Q0XZK1-F1
#
_cell.length_a   1.000
_cell.length_b   1.000
_cell.length_c   1.000
_cell.angle_alpha   90.00
_cell.angle_beta   90.00
_cell.angle_gamma   90.00
#
_symmetry.space_group_name_H-M   'P 1'
#
loop_
_entity.id
_entity.type
_entity.pdbx_description
1 polymer ?
#
loop_
_entity_poly.entity_id
_entity_poly.type
_entity_poly.pdbx_seq_one_letter_code
_entity_poly.pdbx_strand_id
1 'polypeptide(L)'
;MTANCEIIGQYGRLIKTLADVLTVEGQNKPHSSKWNSKKWFDRECRDAKKNLISKFKLQKENPTAVKADDLMHLKSQYKQLIKAKKIQEQQHLWEQLIHAVRTKDMSTFWHLTSPALNNNVARANCLISSNIWESFFQELYSNKGISSFLLNHATENLTDWPPVSISEIGLLYNCEQEEIHYVKLTW
;
A
#
# COMPACT_ATOMS: atom_id res chain seq x y z
N MET A 1 -20.05 -3.66 45.60
CA MET A 1 -19.35 -2.82 44.60
C MET A 1 -17.92 -3.35 44.34
N THR A 2 -17.74 -4.65 44.11
CA THR A 2 -16.42 -5.31 44.02
C THR A 2 -16.14 -5.98 42.67
N ALA A 3 -17.18 -6.32 41.89
CA ALA A 3 -17.02 -7.03 40.61
C ALA A 3 -16.42 -6.17 39.47
N ASN A 4 -16.64 -4.86 39.48
CA ASN A 4 -16.17 -3.98 38.39
C ASN A 4 -14.64 -3.79 38.39
N CYS A 5 -13.98 -3.82 39.55
CA CYS A 5 -12.52 -3.70 39.62
C CYS A 5 -11.81 -4.94 39.06
N GLU A 6 -12.42 -6.11 39.17
CA GLU A 6 -11.82 -7.37 38.73
C GLU A 6 -11.83 -7.48 37.20
N ILE A 7 -12.92 -7.04 36.55
CA ILE A 7 -13.05 -6.98 35.08
C ILE A 7 -12.06 -5.98 34.49
N ILE A 8 -11.93 -4.78 35.08
CA ILE A 8 -10.95 -3.77 34.64
C ILE A 8 -9.52 -4.31 34.77
N GLY A 9 -9.22 -5.04 35.85
CA GLY A 9 -7.92 -5.67 36.08
C GLY A 9 -7.61 -6.83 35.13
N GLN A 10 -8.62 -7.53 34.61
CA GLN A 10 -8.44 -8.55 33.57
C GLN A 10 -8.23 -7.92 32.19
N TYR A 11 -8.98 -6.86 31.87
CA TYR A 11 -8.85 -6.12 30.61
C TYR A 11 -7.48 -5.45 30.49
N GLY A 12 -6.98 -4.85 31.57
CA GLY A 12 -5.64 -4.24 31.59
C GLY A 12 -4.52 -5.25 31.38
N ARG A 13 -4.69 -6.49 31.85
CA ARG A 13 -3.75 -7.59 31.58
C ARG A 13 -3.81 -8.05 30.12
N LEU A 14 -5.01 -8.20 29.57
CA LEU A 14 -5.20 -8.58 28.16
C LEU A 14 -4.57 -7.57 27.21
N ILE A 15 -4.78 -6.27 27.45
CA ILE A 15 -4.17 -5.19 26.65
C ILE A 15 -2.65 -5.23 26.73
N LYS A 16 -2.08 -5.51 27.91
CA LYS A 16 -0.62 -5.58 28.08
C LYS A 16 -0.01 -6.78 27.36
N THR A 17 -0.69 -7.94 27.39
CA THR A 17 -0.26 -9.14 26.66
C THR A 17 -0.41 -8.97 25.15
N LEU A 18 -1.49 -8.30 24.71
CA LEU A 18 -1.72 -8.01 23.30
C LEU A 18 -0.82 -6.88 22.79
N ALA A 19 -0.39 -5.95 23.64
CA ALA A 19 0.54 -4.88 23.27
C ALA A 19 1.82 -5.49 22.71
N ASP A 20 2.46 -6.46 23.37
CA ASP A 20 3.67 -7.11 22.86
C ASP A 20 3.48 -7.86 21.53
N VAL A 21 2.25 -8.35 21.26
CA VAL A 21 1.90 -9.03 20.00
C VAL A 21 1.55 -8.03 18.88
N LEU A 22 0.96 -6.89 19.24
CA LEU A 22 0.47 -5.87 18.31
C LEU A 22 1.49 -4.76 18.05
N THR A 23 2.44 -4.52 18.96
CA THR A 23 3.65 -3.77 18.66
C THR A 23 4.61 -4.68 17.91
N VAL A 24 4.34 -4.82 16.61
CA VAL A 24 5.40 -5.11 15.67
C VAL A 24 6.40 -3.96 15.82
N GLU A 25 7.50 -4.19 16.53
CA GLU A 25 8.67 -3.31 16.47
C GLU A 25 8.86 -3.00 15.01
N GLY A 26 8.72 -1.73 14.64
CA GLY A 26 8.78 -1.28 13.25
C GLY A 26 10.06 -1.83 12.68
N GLN A 27 9.96 -2.93 11.92
CA GLN A 27 11.12 -3.62 11.42
C GLN A 27 11.86 -2.58 10.62
N ASN A 28 13.03 -2.18 11.13
CA ASN A 28 13.99 -1.39 10.40
C ASN A 28 14.28 -2.19 9.14
N LYS A 29 13.52 -1.91 8.06
CA LYS A 29 13.66 -2.61 6.80
C LYS A 29 15.14 -2.42 6.45
N PRO A 30 15.95 -3.50 6.41
CA PRO A 30 17.33 -3.36 6.02
C PRO A 30 17.29 -2.69 4.66
N HIS A 31 17.98 -1.55 4.51
CA HIS A 31 18.08 -0.84 3.24
C HIS A 31 18.42 -1.87 2.17
N SER A 32 17.44 -2.25 1.35
CA SER A 32 17.59 -3.41 0.48
C SER A 32 18.68 -3.08 -0.53
N SER A 33 19.75 -3.85 -0.42
CA SER A 33 21.07 -3.65 -1.02
C SER A 33 21.10 -3.88 -2.54
N LYS A 34 20.13 -3.37 -3.30
CA LYS A 34 20.13 -3.58 -4.76
C LYS A 34 19.63 -2.39 -5.55
N TRP A 35 20.23 -1.21 -5.33
CA TRP A 35 20.16 -0.09 -6.30
C TRP A 35 20.51 -0.57 -7.71
N ASN A 36 21.45 -1.52 -7.82
CA ASN A 36 21.92 -2.09 -9.09
C ASN A 36 21.01 -3.17 -9.70
N SER A 37 19.90 -3.56 -9.06
CA SER A 37 18.96 -4.57 -9.61
C SER A 37 17.72 -3.98 -10.25
N LYS A 38 17.56 -2.65 -10.18
CA LYS A 38 16.39 -2.00 -10.76
C LYS A 38 16.50 -2.08 -12.29
N LYS A 39 15.41 -2.50 -12.96
CA LYS A 39 15.37 -2.67 -14.42
C LYS A 39 15.82 -1.41 -15.18
N TRP A 40 15.47 -0.24 -14.68
CA TRP A 40 15.88 1.06 -15.26
C TRP A 40 17.36 1.43 -15.08
N PHE A 41 18.10 0.75 -14.20
CA PHE A 41 19.51 1.04 -13.93
C PHE A 41 20.41 0.21 -14.86
N ASP A 42 20.55 0.70 -16.08
CA ASP A 42 21.22 0.01 -17.18
C ASP A 42 22.76 0.16 -17.18
N ARG A 43 23.40 -0.26 -18.28
CA ARG A 43 24.85 -0.14 -18.47
C ARG A 43 25.30 1.32 -18.48
N GLU A 44 24.54 2.20 -19.13
CA GLU A 44 24.85 3.62 -19.22
C GLU A 44 24.90 4.28 -17.83
N CYS A 45 23.92 3.97 -16.97
CA CYS A 45 23.89 4.44 -15.58
C CYS A 45 25.10 3.95 -14.77
N ARG A 46 25.53 2.69 -14.99
CA ARG A 46 26.70 2.10 -14.33
C ARG A 46 27.99 2.77 -14.78
N ASP A 47 28.13 3.01 -16.07
CA ASP A 47 29.33 3.61 -16.65
C ASP A 47 29.45 5.08 -16.23
N ALA A 48 28.35 5.84 -16.23
CA ALA A 48 28.31 7.21 -15.71
C ALA A 48 28.68 7.26 -14.21
N LYS A 49 28.16 6.33 -13.40
CA LYS A 49 28.51 6.23 -11.97
C LYS A 49 30.00 5.90 -11.77
N LYS A 50 30.55 4.96 -12.54
CA LYS A 50 31.98 4.60 -12.50
C LYS A 50 32.85 5.80 -12.85
N ASN A 51 32.50 6.53 -13.92
CA ASN A 51 33.22 7.73 -14.33
C ASN A 51 33.22 8.78 -13.21
N LEU A 52 32.05 9.07 -12.62
CA LEU A 52 31.94 10.00 -11.51
C LEU A 52 32.81 9.61 -10.30
N ILE A 53 32.79 8.34 -9.91
CA ILE A 53 33.61 7.83 -8.79
C ILE A 53 35.10 7.92 -9.12
N SER A 54 35.49 7.57 -10.35
CA SER A 54 36.90 7.64 -10.80
C SER A 54 37.42 9.08 -10.77
N LYS A 55 36.64 10.04 -11.29
CA LYS A 55 37.01 11.46 -11.26
C LYS A 55 37.05 12.03 -9.84
N PHE A 56 36.13 11.59 -8.96
CA PHE A 56 36.15 11.97 -7.56
C PHE A 56 37.40 11.45 -6.82
N LYS A 57 37.78 10.19 -7.05
CA LYS A 57 39.01 9.61 -6.50
C LYS A 57 40.25 10.35 -7.00
N LEU A 58 40.31 10.61 -8.31
CA LEU A 58 41.41 11.35 -8.92
C LEU A 58 41.56 12.75 -8.33
N GLN A 59 40.46 13.46 -8.05
CA GLN A 59 40.49 14.77 -7.39
C GLN A 59 40.96 14.68 -5.94
N LYS A 60 40.57 13.62 -5.22
CA LYS A 60 40.99 13.38 -3.84
C LYS A 60 42.49 13.10 -3.75
N GLU A 61 43.02 12.33 -4.69
CA GLU A 61 44.44 11.98 -4.77
C GLU A 61 45.27 13.15 -5.32
N ASN A 62 44.72 13.91 -6.27
CA ASN A 62 45.37 15.06 -6.93
C ASN A 62 44.38 16.24 -7.05
N PRO A 63 44.39 17.20 -6.11
CA PRO A 63 43.43 18.31 -6.08
C PRO A 63 43.40 19.19 -7.33
N THR A 64 44.50 19.26 -8.09
CA THR A 64 44.63 20.04 -9.32
C THR A 64 44.28 19.27 -10.59
N ALA A 65 44.14 17.93 -10.53
CA ALA A 65 43.93 17.09 -11.71
C ALA A 65 42.50 17.16 -12.26
N VAL A 66 41.53 17.57 -11.43
CA VAL A 66 40.12 17.70 -11.84
C VAL A 66 39.59 19.02 -11.32
N LYS A 67 39.12 19.87 -12.23
CA LYS A 67 38.47 21.13 -11.87
C LYS A 67 37.17 20.84 -11.12
N ALA A 68 36.87 21.63 -10.10
CA ALA A 68 35.64 21.49 -9.32
C ALA A 68 34.38 21.60 -10.21
N ASP A 69 34.40 22.48 -11.21
CA ASP A 69 33.32 22.68 -12.17
C ASP A 69 33.05 21.42 -13.01
N ASP A 70 34.10 20.75 -13.47
CA ASP A 70 33.97 19.52 -14.26
C ASP A 70 33.29 18.41 -13.45
N LEU A 71 33.67 18.28 -12.17
CA LEU A 71 33.07 17.29 -11.27
C LEU A 71 31.60 17.64 -10.97
N MET A 72 31.29 18.92 -10.77
CA MET A 72 29.93 19.40 -10.53
C MET A 72 29.05 19.16 -11.76
N HIS A 73 29.57 19.42 -12.95
CA HIS A 73 28.91 19.13 -14.22
C HIS A 73 28.63 17.64 -14.38
N LEU A 74 29.64 16.80 -14.15
CA LEU A 74 29.50 15.33 -14.23
C LEU A 74 28.47 14.79 -13.23
N LYS A 75 28.42 15.34 -12.02
CA LYS A 75 27.41 15.02 -11.01
C LYS A 75 26.01 15.42 -11.47
N SER A 76 25.87 16.59 -12.09
CA SER A 76 24.61 17.07 -12.65
C SER A 76 24.11 16.16 -13.77
N GLN A 77 24.98 15.85 -14.74
CA GLN A 77 24.68 14.94 -15.85
C GLN A 77 24.24 13.56 -15.35
N TYR A 78 24.96 13.00 -14.38
CA TYR A 78 24.58 11.71 -13.77
C TYR A 78 23.18 11.79 -13.14
N LYS A 79 22.86 12.86 -12.40
CA LYS A 79 21.52 13.03 -11.81
C LYS A 79 20.43 13.15 -12.89
N GLN A 80 20.70 13.89 -13.96
CA GLN A 80 19.76 14.04 -15.08
C GLN A 80 19.51 12.71 -15.77
N LEU A 81 20.56 11.93 -16.04
CA LEU A 81 20.45 10.59 -16.62
C LEU A 81 19.57 9.68 -15.75
N ILE A 82 19.83 9.64 -14.45
CA ILE A 82 19.03 8.83 -13.51
C ILE A 82 17.57 9.27 -13.49
N LYS A 83 17.30 10.59 -13.56
CA LYS A 83 15.93 11.11 -13.62
C LYS A 83 15.23 10.67 -14.91
N ALA A 84 15.89 10.81 -16.06
CA ALA A 84 15.35 10.43 -17.36
C ALA A 84 15.02 8.93 -17.42
N LYS A 85 15.94 8.06 -16.99
CA LYS A 85 15.74 6.60 -17.00
C LYS A 85 14.59 6.15 -16.10
N LYS A 86 14.41 6.80 -14.95
CA LYS A 86 13.25 6.54 -14.07
C LYS A 86 11.92 6.93 -14.72
N ILE A 87 11.88 8.08 -15.38
CA ILE A 87 10.67 8.55 -16.09
C ILE A 87 10.34 7.59 -17.23
N GLN A 88 11.35 7.20 -18.02
CA GLN A 88 11.18 6.27 -19.13
C GLN A 88 10.64 4.91 -18.67
N GLU A 89 11.19 4.36 -17.59
CA GLU A 89 10.68 3.11 -17.02
C GLU A 89 9.24 3.26 -16.52
N GLN A 90 8.91 4.38 -15.88
CA GLN A 90 7.54 4.63 -15.42
C GLN A 90 6.57 4.71 -16.59
N GLN A 91 6.93 5.39 -17.68
CA GLN A 91 6.13 5.44 -18.91
C GLN A 91 5.96 4.04 -19.49
N HIS A 92 7.04 3.27 -19.58
CA HIS A 92 6.99 1.91 -20.08
C HIS A 92 6.09 0.98 -19.25
N LEU A 93 6.14 1.07 -17.92
CA LEU A 93 5.24 0.32 -17.04
C LEU A 93 3.77 0.73 -17.24
N TRP A 94 3.49 2.01 -17.43
CA TRP A 94 2.14 2.50 -17.75
C TRP A 94 1.64 1.95 -19.08
N GLU A 95 2.47 1.97 -20.12
CA GLU A 95 2.14 1.41 -21.43
C GLU A 95 1.84 -0.09 -21.33
N GLN A 96 2.66 -0.85 -20.61
CA GLN A 96 2.41 -2.28 -20.36
C GLN A 96 1.11 -2.51 -19.60
N LEU A 97 0.79 -1.67 -18.60
CA LEU A 97 -0.45 -1.78 -17.85
C LEU A 97 -1.67 -1.50 -18.75
N ILE A 98 -1.63 -0.44 -19.56
CA ILE A 98 -2.68 -0.12 -20.52
C ILE A 98 -2.86 -1.26 -21.52
N HIS A 99 -1.76 -1.84 -22.01
CA HIS A 99 -1.80 -2.99 -22.90
C HIS A 99 -2.45 -4.21 -22.24
N ALA A 100 -2.04 -4.57 -21.03
CA ALA A 100 -2.60 -5.70 -20.27
C ALA A 100 -4.11 -5.55 -20.02
N VAL A 101 -4.58 -4.33 -19.72
CA VAL A 101 -6.01 -4.04 -19.58
C VAL A 101 -6.74 -4.25 -20.90
N ARG A 102 -6.20 -3.75 -22.02
CA ARG A 102 -6.81 -3.88 -23.35
C ARG A 102 -6.87 -5.33 -23.82
N THR A 103 -5.84 -6.13 -23.52
CA THR A 103 -5.77 -7.54 -23.91
C THR A 103 -6.42 -8.48 -22.90
N LYS A 104 -6.96 -7.95 -21.78
CA LYS A 104 -7.50 -8.73 -20.66
C LYS A 104 -6.48 -9.71 -20.05
N ASP A 105 -5.19 -9.40 -20.14
CA ASP A 105 -4.13 -10.16 -19.47
C ASP A 105 -4.07 -9.81 -17.98
N MET A 106 -4.86 -10.55 -17.20
CA MET A 106 -4.95 -10.37 -15.75
C MET A 106 -3.64 -10.73 -15.03
N SER A 107 -2.82 -11.63 -15.60
CA SER A 107 -1.56 -12.04 -14.98
C SER A 107 -0.58 -10.87 -14.96
N THR A 108 -0.37 -10.25 -16.13
CA THR A 108 0.50 -9.08 -16.27
C THR A 108 -0.04 -7.89 -15.49
N PHE A 109 -1.36 -7.67 -15.51
CA PHE A 109 -2.00 -6.60 -14.73
C PHE A 109 -1.69 -6.71 -13.23
N TRP A 110 -1.95 -7.87 -12.62
CA TRP A 110 -1.68 -8.08 -11.19
C TRP A 110 -0.19 -8.08 -10.89
N HIS A 111 0.65 -8.59 -11.79
CA HIS A 111 2.10 -8.52 -11.62
C HIS A 111 2.61 -7.06 -11.57
N LEU A 112 2.08 -6.17 -12.42
CA LEU A 112 2.47 -4.76 -12.47
C LEU A 112 1.90 -3.94 -11.30
N THR A 113 0.70 -4.25 -10.83
CA THR A 113 0.01 -3.49 -9.77
C THR A 113 0.30 -3.97 -8.35
N SER A 114 0.57 -5.28 -8.16
CA SER A 114 0.81 -5.86 -6.83
C SER A 114 1.95 -5.21 -6.03
N PRO A 115 3.07 -4.73 -6.62
CA PRO A 115 4.09 -4.02 -5.84
C PRO A 115 3.58 -2.69 -5.29
N ALA A 116 2.71 -1.99 -6.03
CA ALA A 116 2.11 -0.73 -5.57
C ALA A 116 1.07 -1.00 -4.46
N LEU A 117 0.26 -2.05 -4.62
CA LEU A 117 -0.68 -2.51 -3.61
C LEU A 117 0.04 -2.98 -2.35
N ASN A 118 1.03 -3.86 -2.44
CA ASN A 118 1.73 -4.42 -1.27
C ASN A 118 2.59 -3.39 -0.52
N ASN A 119 3.18 -2.41 -1.22
CA ASN A 119 3.85 -1.29 -0.56
C ASN A 119 2.85 -0.34 0.12
N ASN A 120 1.61 -0.30 -0.37
CA ASN A 120 0.52 0.41 0.27
C ASN A 120 -0.19 -0.42 1.34
N VAL A 121 -0.23 -1.75 1.34
CA VAL A 121 -0.79 -2.53 2.47
C VAL A 121 0.00 -2.28 3.74
N ALA A 122 1.32 -2.07 3.64
CA ALA A 122 2.14 -1.66 4.78
C ALA A 122 1.96 -0.17 5.19
N ARG A 123 1.25 0.66 4.41
CA ARG A 123 0.94 2.08 4.69
C ARG A 123 -0.55 2.36 4.90
N ALA A 124 -1.41 1.52 4.33
CA ALA A 124 -2.83 1.43 4.51
C ALA A 124 -3.04 0.67 5.81
N ASN A 125 -2.57 1.31 6.87
CA ASN A 125 -3.27 1.34 8.12
C ASN A 125 -4.67 1.93 7.86
N CYS A 126 -5.52 1.24 7.11
CA CYS A 126 -6.97 1.36 7.29
C CYS A 126 -7.27 0.73 8.65
N LEU A 127 -6.81 1.42 9.70
CA LEU A 127 -7.01 1.10 11.11
C LEU A 127 -8.42 1.58 11.50
N ILE A 128 -9.43 1.15 10.76
CA ILE A 128 -10.74 1.07 11.40
C ILE A 128 -10.66 -0.24 12.17
N SER A 129 -10.28 -0.13 13.43
CA SER A 129 -10.22 -1.26 14.33
C SER A 129 -11.60 -1.90 14.44
N SER A 130 -11.65 -3.22 14.64
CA SER A 130 -12.90 -3.99 14.60
C SER A 130 -13.99 -3.41 15.52
N ASN A 131 -13.62 -2.85 16.67
CA ASN A 131 -14.52 -2.18 17.60
C ASN A 131 -15.18 -0.91 17.03
N ILE A 132 -14.54 -0.20 16.10
CA ILE A 132 -15.12 0.97 15.42
C ILE A 132 -16.16 0.49 14.40
N TRP A 133 -15.87 -0.58 13.67
CA TRP A 133 -16.84 -1.23 12.78
C TRP A 133 -18.05 -1.77 13.57
N GLU A 134 -17.80 -2.47 14.68
CA GLU A 134 -18.84 -3.00 15.55
C GLU A 134 -19.73 -1.89 16.12
N SER A 135 -19.13 -0.82 16.64
CA SER A 135 -19.88 0.34 17.15
C SER A 135 -20.74 0.99 16.06
N PHE A 136 -20.18 1.18 14.86
CA PHE A 136 -20.90 1.75 13.72
C PHE A 136 -22.09 0.88 13.30
N PHE A 137 -21.90 -0.44 13.22
CA PHE A 137 -22.99 -1.37 12.92
C PHE A 137 -24.03 -1.43 14.03
N GLN A 138 -23.60 -1.45 15.29
CA GLN A 138 -24.50 -1.36 16.43
C GLN A 138 -25.33 -0.09 16.36
N GLU A 139 -24.75 1.07 16.06
CA GLU A 139 -25.49 2.31 15.91
C GLU A 139 -26.52 2.25 14.76
N LEU A 140 -26.10 1.77 13.58
CA LEU A 140 -26.98 1.61 12.41
C LEU A 140 -28.18 0.70 12.66
N TYR A 141 -27.99 -0.39 13.42
CA TYR A 141 -29.02 -1.40 13.64
C TYR A 141 -29.78 -1.22 14.97
N SER A 142 -29.20 -0.55 15.97
CA SER A 142 -29.88 -0.19 17.21
C SER A 142 -30.94 0.88 16.98
N ASN A 143 -30.71 1.80 16.03
CA ASN A 143 -31.69 2.82 15.66
C ASN A 143 -32.91 2.26 14.91
N LYS A 144 -32.86 0.99 14.48
CA LYS A 144 -33.98 0.27 13.82
C LYS A 144 -34.78 -0.62 14.78
N GLY A 145 -34.57 -0.50 16.09
CA GLY A 145 -35.30 -1.28 17.10
C GLY A 145 -34.96 -2.77 17.11
N ILE A 146 -33.84 -3.18 16.50
CA ILE A 146 -33.40 -4.57 16.53
C ILE A 146 -32.77 -4.82 17.90
N SER A 147 -33.57 -5.40 18.80
CA SER A 147 -33.16 -5.76 20.15
C SER A 147 -31.89 -6.60 20.15
N SER A 148 -30.92 -6.25 20.99
CA SER A 148 -29.65 -6.98 21.21
C SER A 148 -29.85 -8.46 21.56
N PHE A 149 -31.05 -8.83 22.02
CA PHE A 149 -31.48 -10.21 22.23
C PHE A 149 -31.51 -11.04 20.93
N LEU A 150 -31.88 -10.44 19.79
CA LEU A 150 -31.91 -11.14 18.49
C LEU A 150 -30.51 -11.39 17.92
N LEU A 151 -29.55 -10.49 18.20
CA LEU A 151 -28.18 -10.61 17.71
C LEU A 151 -27.44 -11.78 18.36
N ASN A 152 -27.61 -11.96 19.68
CA ASN A 152 -26.99 -13.05 20.43
C ASN A 152 -27.63 -14.41 20.15
N HIS A 153 -28.92 -14.46 19.81
CA HIS A 153 -29.59 -15.70 19.43
C HIS A 153 -29.31 -16.12 17.97
N ALA A 154 -29.02 -15.16 17.09
CA ALA A 154 -28.63 -15.40 15.70
C ALA A 154 -27.25 -16.05 15.56
N THR A 155 -26.34 -15.81 16.52
CA THR A 155 -24.99 -16.40 16.49
C THR A 155 -24.96 -17.88 16.89
N GLU A 156 -25.88 -18.33 17.75
CA GLU A 156 -25.96 -19.73 18.18
C GLU A 156 -26.75 -20.61 17.19
N ASN A 157 -27.54 -20.00 16.31
CA ASN A 157 -28.32 -20.67 15.26
C ASN A 157 -28.03 -20.06 13.88
N LEU A 158 -26.74 -19.92 13.49
CA LEU A 158 -26.41 -19.72 12.08
C LEU A 158 -26.77 -21.00 11.32
N THR A 159 -28.01 -21.11 10.89
CA THR A 159 -28.37 -22.01 9.80
C THR A 159 -27.50 -21.64 8.61
N ASP A 160 -26.87 -22.64 7.99
CA ASP A 160 -26.09 -22.46 6.77
C ASP A 160 -26.84 -21.51 5.83
N TRP A 161 -26.20 -20.39 5.51
CA TRP A 161 -26.81 -19.41 4.64
C TRP A 161 -27.14 -20.12 3.32
N PRO A 162 -28.39 -20.10 2.83
CA PRO A 162 -28.72 -20.77 1.59
C PRO A 162 -27.84 -20.18 0.48
N PRO A 163 -27.37 -21.02 -0.46
CA PRO A 163 -26.52 -20.55 -1.54
C PRO A 163 -27.24 -19.42 -2.29
N VAL A 164 -26.61 -18.24 -2.27
CA VAL A 164 -27.16 -17.04 -2.93
C VAL A 164 -27.26 -17.29 -4.43
N SER A 165 -28.44 -17.09 -4.99
CA SER A 165 -28.67 -17.30 -6.42
C SER A 165 -28.06 -16.17 -7.26
N ILE A 166 -27.68 -16.49 -8.51
CA ILE A 166 -27.15 -15.51 -9.47
C ILE A 166 -28.15 -14.36 -9.69
N SER A 167 -29.45 -14.64 -9.61
CA SER A 167 -30.53 -13.67 -9.74
C SER A 167 -30.57 -12.67 -8.59
N GLU A 168 -30.34 -13.12 -7.34
CA GLU A 168 -30.27 -12.23 -6.17
C GLU A 168 -29.05 -11.32 -6.23
N ILE A 169 -27.91 -11.82 -6.71
CA ILE A 169 -26.72 -10.99 -6.96
C ILE A 169 -27.04 -9.92 -8.01
N GLY A 170 -27.75 -10.28 -9.08
CA GLY A 170 -28.17 -9.33 -10.12
C GLY A 170 -29.07 -8.20 -9.59
N LEU A 171 -29.93 -8.47 -8.61
CA LEU A 171 -30.78 -7.45 -7.98
C LEU A 171 -29.97 -6.43 -7.18
N LEU A 172 -28.88 -6.85 -6.51
CA LEU A 172 -27.99 -5.94 -5.79
C LEU A 172 -27.21 -5.03 -6.76
N TYR A 173 -26.72 -5.57 -7.87
CA TYR A 173 -26.04 -4.80 -8.91
C TYR A 173 -26.94 -3.78 -9.61
N ASN A 174 -28.24 -4.07 -9.75
CA ASN A 174 -29.19 -3.18 -10.40
C ASN A 174 -29.74 -2.09 -9.46
N CYS A 175 -29.57 -2.23 -8.14
CA CYS A 175 -30.05 -1.25 -7.15
C CYS A 175 -29.09 -0.04 -7.02
N GLU A 176 -27.80 -0.19 -7.32
CA GLU A 176 -26.81 0.90 -7.24
C GLU A 176 -26.78 1.82 -8.47
N GLN A 177 -27.59 1.57 -9.50
CA GLN A 177 -27.58 2.42 -10.71
C GLN A 177 -28.47 3.66 -10.64
N GLU A 178 -29.31 3.83 -9.61
CA GLU A 178 -30.17 5.03 -9.49
C GLU A 178 -29.62 6.14 -8.58
N GLU A 179 -28.48 5.98 -7.89
CA GLU A 179 -27.98 7.00 -6.95
C GLU A 179 -26.49 7.41 -7.12
N ILE A 180 -25.95 7.36 -8.34
CA ILE A 180 -24.68 8.05 -8.65
C ILE A 180 -24.97 9.23 -9.59
N HIS A 181 -25.47 10.31 -8.99
CA HIS A 181 -25.41 11.63 -9.61
C HIS A 181 -23.94 12.01 -9.82
N TYR A 182 -23.51 11.97 -11.08
CA TYR A 182 -22.22 12.47 -11.55
C TYR A 182 -21.97 13.90 -11.04
N VAL A 183 -20.99 14.06 -10.13
CA VAL A 183 -20.30 15.34 -9.98
C VAL A 183 -19.46 15.52 -11.25
N LYS A 184 -19.99 16.31 -12.19
CA LYS A 184 -19.23 16.84 -13.32
C LYS A 184 -18.05 17.64 -12.77
N LEU A 185 -16.84 17.07 -12.86
CA LEU A 185 -15.61 17.85 -12.82
C LEU A 185 -15.40 18.45 -14.21
N THR A 186 -15.78 19.72 -14.36
CA THR A 186 -15.33 20.56 -15.48
C THR A 186 -13.89 21.01 -15.21
N TRP A 187 -13.05 20.84 -16.22
CA TRP A 187 -11.70 21.43 -16.31
C TRP A 187 -11.75 22.95 -16.33
#